data_AF-A0A369AJC7-F1
#
_entry.id   AF-A0A369AJC7-F1
#
_cell.length_a   1.000
_cell.length_b   1.000
_cell.length_c   1.000
_cell.angle_alpha   90.00
_cell.angle_beta   90.00
_cell.angle_gamma   90.00
#
_symmetry.space_group_name_H-M   'P 1'
#
loop_
_entity.id
_entity.type
_entity.pdbx_description
1 polymer ?
#
loop_
_entity_poly.entity_id
_entity_poly.type
_entity_poly.pdbx_seq_one_letter_code
_entity_poly.pdbx_strand_id
1 'polypeptide(L)'
;MDIQKIDIAKVAAAIEADAGEALPDLHQALAEARAGLGRMTTPAQMLVRQARERTGLTQAAFAARIATPVATLRDWEQGRFAPPGGVVCLLKLIIKHPELVQELAAA
;
A
#
# COMPACT_ATOMS: atom_id res chain seq x y z
N MET A 1 4.61 5.66 11.83
CA MET A 1 4.91 7.11 11.83
C MET A 1 3.58 7.83 11.92
N ASP A 2 3.33 8.54 13.03
CA ASP A 2 2.07 9.27 13.21
C ASP A 2 2.12 10.58 12.43
N ILE A 3 1.45 10.65 11.28
CA ILE A 3 1.41 11.85 10.43
C ILE A 3 0.89 13.09 11.18
N GLN A 4 0.11 12.87 12.24
CA GLN A 4 -0.45 13.94 13.08
C GLN A 4 0.61 14.71 13.89
N LYS A 5 1.78 14.10 14.15
CA LYS A 5 2.89 14.68 14.92
C LYS A 5 3.91 15.45 14.06
N ILE A 6 3.69 15.53 12.76
CA ILE A 6 4.60 16.22 11.84
C ILE A 6 4.38 17.74 11.90
N ASP A 7 5.47 18.50 12.01
CA ASP A 7 5.49 19.94 11.76
C ASP A 7 5.53 20.20 10.25
N ILE A 8 4.38 20.59 9.69
CA ILE A 8 4.21 20.80 8.24
C ILE A 8 5.13 21.90 7.72
N ALA A 9 5.31 23.00 8.47
CA ALA A 9 6.11 24.13 8.00
C ALA A 9 7.58 23.72 7.88
N LYS A 10 8.08 22.97 8.86
CA LYS A 10 9.44 22.44 8.82
C LYS A 10 9.67 21.45 7.67
N VAL A 11 8.70 20.58 7.41
CA VAL A 11 8.78 19.61 6.30
C VAL A 11 8.73 20.31 4.95
N ALA A 12 7.80 21.25 4.75
CA ALA A 12 7.70 22.00 3.50
C ALA A 12 9.00 22.76 3.19
N ALA A 13 9.53 23.49 4.18
CA ALA A 13 10.78 24.23 4.02
C ALA A 13 11.97 23.32 3.67
N ALA A 14 12.03 22.11 4.24
CA ALA A 14 13.08 21.15 3.90
C ALA A 14 12.96 20.63 2.45
N ILE A 15 11.73 20.38 1.98
CA ILE A 15 11.47 19.92 0.61
C ILE A 15 11.80 21.03 -0.40
N GLU A 16 11.35 22.26 -0.16
CA GLU A 16 11.64 23.39 -1.06
C GLU A 16 13.13 23.74 -1.10
N ALA A 17 13.83 23.62 0.04
CA ALA A 17 15.28 23.79 0.07
C ALA A 17 16.03 22.73 -0.75
N ASP A 18 15.56 21.47 -0.73
CA ASP A 18 16.12 20.38 -1.54
C ASP A 18 15.78 20.53 -3.03
N ALA A 19 14.54 20.95 -3.34
CA ALA A 19 14.09 21.22 -4.70
C ALA A 19 14.77 22.45 -5.33
N GLY A 20 15.23 23.40 -4.49
CA GLY A 20 15.84 24.65 -4.94
C GLY A 20 14.84 25.69 -5.45
N GLU A 21 13.55 25.43 -5.28
CA GLU A 21 12.45 26.32 -5.68
C GLU A 21 11.27 26.21 -4.70
N ALA A 22 10.46 27.26 -4.68
CA ALA A 22 9.19 27.21 -3.97
C ALA A 22 8.21 26.30 -4.72
N LEU A 23 7.47 25.47 -3.99
CA LEU A 23 6.50 24.55 -4.56
C LEU A 23 5.09 25.06 -4.23
N PRO A 24 4.41 25.73 -5.19
CA PRO A 24 3.04 26.18 -4.99
C PRO A 24 2.17 25.02 -4.51
N ASP A 25 1.29 25.29 -3.55
CA ASP A 25 0.37 24.33 -2.96
C ASP A 25 0.98 23.22 -2.07
N LEU A 26 2.32 23.13 -1.91
CA LEU A 26 2.94 22.10 -1.06
C LEU A 26 2.43 22.14 0.39
N HIS A 27 2.38 23.35 0.96
CA HIS A 27 1.88 23.55 2.32
C HIS A 27 0.43 23.11 2.47
N GLN A 28 -0.42 23.42 1.48
CA GLN A 28 -1.82 23.01 1.46
C GLN A 28 -1.94 21.49 1.34
N ALA A 29 -1.22 20.88 0.40
CA ALA A 29 -1.22 19.44 0.20
C ALA A 29 -0.76 18.67 1.45
N LEU A 30 0.26 19.15 2.16
CA LEU A 30 0.71 18.56 3.42
C LEU A 30 -0.32 18.74 4.55
N ALA A 31 -1.03 19.87 4.60
CA ALA A 31 -2.13 20.09 5.54
C ALA A 31 -3.31 19.16 5.28
N GLU A 32 -3.70 18.99 4.01
CA GLU A 32 -4.74 18.05 3.58
C GLU A 32 -4.35 16.60 3.93
N ALA A 33 -3.11 16.19 3.63
CA ALA A 33 -2.61 14.86 3.97
C ALA A 33 -2.61 14.61 5.48
N ARG A 34 -2.22 15.59 6.31
CA ARG A 34 -2.28 15.50 7.77
C ARG A 34 -3.72 15.43 8.29
N ALA A 35 -4.65 16.10 7.63
CA ALA A 35 -6.08 16.02 7.91
C ALA A 35 -6.73 14.71 7.42
N GLY A 36 -5.98 13.82 6.76
CA GLY A 36 -6.49 12.57 6.20
C GLY A 36 -7.36 12.78 4.95
N LEU A 37 -7.23 13.94 4.30
CA LEU A 37 -7.90 14.24 3.04
C LEU A 37 -7.12 13.62 1.88
N GLY A 38 -7.83 13.01 0.93
CA GLY A 38 -7.24 12.32 -0.22
C GLY A 38 -7.12 10.81 -0.07
N ARG A 39 -6.38 10.18 -0.99
CA ARG A 39 -6.19 8.71 -0.99
C ARG A 39 -5.21 8.30 0.10
N MET A 40 -5.70 7.67 1.15
CA MET A 40 -4.85 7.09 2.20
C MET A 40 -4.52 5.63 1.88
N THR A 41 -3.24 5.29 1.92
CA THR A 41 -2.81 3.89 1.81
C THR A 41 -3.06 3.19 3.15
N THR A 42 -3.97 2.22 3.18
CA THR A 42 -4.27 1.51 4.43
C THR A 42 -3.19 0.47 4.75
N PRO A 43 -2.98 0.10 6.04
CA PRO A 43 -2.07 -1.00 6.39
C PRO A 43 -2.43 -2.31 5.68
N ALA A 44 -3.72 -2.58 5.49
CA ALA A 44 -4.20 -3.75 4.77
C ALA A 44 -3.84 -3.71 3.27
N GLN A 45 -3.92 -2.53 2.65
CA GLN A 45 -3.48 -2.32 1.27
C GLN A 45 -1.97 -2.57 1.10
N MET A 46 -1.15 -2.05 2.01
CA MET A 46 0.29 -2.29 1.98
C MET A 46 0.62 -3.77 2.14
N LEU A 47 -0.09 -4.46 3.05
CA LEU A 47 0.09 -5.89 3.28
C LEU A 47 -0.12 -6.71 1.99
N VAL A 48 -1.19 -6.43 1.24
CA VAL A 48 -1.53 -7.16 0.01
C VAL A 48 -0.44 -6.96 -1.05
N ARG A 49 -0.04 -5.70 -1.30
CA ARG A 49 1.02 -5.38 -2.27
C ARG A 49 2.34 -6.04 -1.88
N GLN A 50 2.72 -5.93 -0.61
CA GLN A 50 3.97 -6.49 -0.10
C GLN A 50 4.00 -8.02 -0.27
N ALA A 51 2.91 -8.71 0.05
CA ALA A 51 2.82 -10.16 -0.13
C ALA A 51 3.01 -10.56 -1.60
N ARG A 52 2.37 -9.87 -2.54
CA ARG A 52 2.54 -10.13 -3.98
C ARG A 52 3.98 -9.86 -4.42
N GLU A 53 4.52 -8.69 -4.09
CA GLU A 53 5.86 -8.28 -4.53
C GLU A 53 6.96 -9.23 -4.03
N ARG A 54 6.82 -9.78 -2.81
CA ARG A 54 7.73 -10.79 -2.26
C ARG A 54 7.79 -12.08 -3.09
N THR A 55 6.75 -12.38 -3.86
CA THR A 55 6.70 -13.58 -4.71
C THR A 55 7.24 -13.34 -6.12
N GLY A 56 7.47 -12.07 -6.53
CA GLY A 56 7.84 -11.72 -7.90
C GLY A 56 6.72 -11.90 -8.94
N LEU A 57 5.49 -12.22 -8.51
CA LEU A 57 4.37 -12.47 -9.41
C LEU A 57 3.66 -11.19 -9.85
N THR A 58 3.12 -11.23 -11.07
CA THR A 58 2.15 -10.24 -11.56
C THR A 58 0.86 -10.32 -10.74
N GLN A 59 0.04 -9.26 -10.78
CA GLN A 59 -1.27 -9.26 -10.11
C GLN A 59 -2.14 -10.45 -10.54
N ALA A 60 -2.20 -10.74 -11.84
CA ALA A 60 -3.00 -11.84 -12.36
C ALA A 60 -2.49 -13.21 -11.88
N ALA A 61 -1.18 -13.44 -11.95
CA ALA A 61 -0.58 -14.70 -11.50
C ALA A 61 -0.76 -14.89 -9.99
N PHE A 62 -0.54 -13.86 -9.18
CA PHE A 62 -0.75 -13.92 -7.74
C PHE A 62 -2.22 -14.18 -7.38
N ALA A 63 -3.14 -13.45 -8.02
CA ALA A 63 -4.58 -13.62 -7.79
C ALA A 63 -5.04 -15.06 -8.07
N ALA A 64 -4.54 -15.66 -9.16
CA ALA A 64 -4.81 -17.06 -9.50
C ALA A 64 -4.30 -18.04 -8.42
N ARG A 65 -3.11 -17.81 -7.85
CA ARG A 65 -2.56 -18.65 -6.78
C ARG A 65 -3.37 -18.59 -5.50
N ILE A 66 -3.91 -17.43 -5.15
CA ILE A 66 -4.74 -17.27 -3.95
C ILE A 66 -6.25 -17.44 -4.22
N ALA A 67 -6.61 -18.06 -5.35
CA ALA A 67 -7.99 -18.30 -5.77
C ALA A 67 -8.90 -17.06 -5.65
N THR A 68 -8.41 -15.91 -6.10
CA THR A 68 -9.09 -14.61 -5.99
C THR A 68 -9.23 -13.98 -7.37
N PRO A 69 -10.37 -13.39 -7.74
CA PRO A 69 -10.47 -12.62 -8.98
C PRO A 69 -9.46 -11.48 -9.02
N VAL A 70 -8.80 -11.26 -10.16
CA VAL A 70 -7.79 -10.20 -10.30
C VAL A 70 -8.37 -8.80 -10.01
N ALA A 71 -9.64 -8.57 -10.31
CA ALA A 71 -10.34 -7.32 -9.97
C ALA A 71 -10.40 -7.10 -8.46
N THR A 72 -10.74 -8.14 -7.70
CA THR A 72 -10.79 -8.12 -6.23
C THR A 72 -9.41 -7.88 -5.62
N LEU A 73 -8.36 -8.55 -6.14
CA LEU A 73 -6.99 -8.26 -5.71
C LEU A 73 -6.62 -6.79 -5.94
N ARG A 74 -6.98 -6.22 -7.09
CA ARG A 74 -6.74 -4.80 -7.41
C ARG A 74 -7.50 -3.88 -6.47
N ASP A 75 -8.74 -4.21 -6.11
CA ASP A 75 -9.50 -3.42 -5.13
C ASP A 75 -8.81 -3.37 -3.78
N TRP A 76 -8.25 -4.50 -3.33
CA TRP A 76 -7.46 -4.57 -2.10
C TRP A 76 -6.16 -3.77 -2.21
N GLU A 77 -5.40 -3.96 -3.29
CA GLU A 77 -4.16 -3.23 -3.52
C GLU A 77 -4.36 -1.72 -3.77
N GLN A 78 -5.57 -1.28 -4.12
CA GLN A 78 -5.92 0.14 -4.25
C GLN A 78 -6.56 0.71 -2.98
N GLY A 79 -6.84 -0.14 -1.98
CA GLY A 79 -7.50 0.26 -0.74
C GLY A 79 -8.99 0.58 -0.92
N ARG A 80 -9.62 0.17 -2.04
CA ARG A 80 -11.07 0.30 -2.26
C ARG A 80 -11.85 -0.60 -1.29
N PHE A 81 -11.32 -1.78 -1.00
CA PHE A 81 -11.84 -2.71 -0.01
C PHE A 81 -10.72 -3.33 0.82
N ALA A 82 -11.04 -3.76 2.04
CA ALA A 82 -10.12 -4.56 2.84
C ALA A 82 -10.25 -6.05 2.47
N PRO A 83 -9.12 -6.81 2.43
CA PRO A 83 -9.18 -8.26 2.29
C PRO A 83 -9.85 -8.91 3.52
N PRO A 84 -10.56 -10.03 3.37
CA PRO A 84 -11.11 -10.80 4.48
C PRO A 84 -10.03 -11.25 5.47
N GLY A 85 -10.39 -11.47 6.74
CA GLY A 85 -9.43 -11.84 7.80
C GLY A 85 -8.62 -13.11 7.49
N GLY A 86 -9.22 -14.12 6.86
CA GLY A 86 -8.51 -15.32 6.41
C GLY A 86 -7.44 -15.02 5.35
N VAL A 87 -7.76 -14.12 4.41
CA VAL A 87 -6.80 -13.66 3.39
C VAL A 87 -5.68 -12.85 4.06
N VAL A 88 -5.99 -11.98 5.03
CA VAL A 88 -4.96 -11.26 5.80
C VAL A 88 -3.97 -12.22 6.47
N CYS A 89 -4.45 -13.34 7.03
CA CYS A 89 -3.60 -14.37 7.61
C CYS A 89 -2.69 -15.02 6.56
N LEU A 90 -3.27 -15.43 5.43
CA LEU A 90 -2.53 -16.00 4.29
C LEU A 90 -1.45 -15.05 3.76
N LEU A 91 -1.77 -13.77 3.57
CA LEU A 91 -0.82 -12.76 3.08
C LEU A 91 0.37 -12.59 4.04
N LYS A 92 0.13 -12.57 5.36
CA LYS A 92 1.20 -12.54 6.36
C LYS A 92 2.10 -13.77 6.29
N LEU A 93 1.53 -14.94 6.02
CA LEU A 93 2.29 -16.17 5.83
C LEU A 93 3.17 -16.10 4.57
N ILE A 94 2.60 -15.69 3.44
CA ILE A 94 3.32 -15.51 2.16
C ILE A 94 4.47 -14.51 2.29
N ILE A 95 4.32 -13.44 3.08
CA ILE A 95 5.42 -12.48 3.31
C ILE A 95 6.63 -13.15 3.98
N LYS A 96 6.39 -14.08 4.91
CA LYS A 96 7.45 -14.80 5.62
C LYS A 96 8.01 -15.96 4.78
N HIS A 97 7.15 -16.57 3.98
CA HIS A 97 7.41 -17.79 3.22
C HIS A 97 6.88 -17.64 1.79
N PRO A 98 7.50 -16.78 0.95
CA PRO A 98 7.02 -16.51 -0.41
C PRO A 98 7.02 -17.76 -1.30
N GLU A 99 7.88 -18.74 -1.01
CA GLU A 99 7.95 -20.03 -1.67
C GLU A 99 6.62 -20.82 -1.62
N LEU A 100 5.83 -20.67 -0.55
CA LEU A 100 4.56 -21.39 -0.37
C LEU A 100 3.51 -21.00 -1.42
N VAL A 101 3.65 -19.83 -2.06
CA VAL A 101 2.72 -19.44 -3.13
C VAL A 101 2.82 -20.39 -4.33
N GLN A 102 3.94 -21.09 -4.49
CA GLN A 102 4.15 -22.08 -5.55
C GLN A 102 3.37 -23.38 -5.29
N GLU A 103 3.11 -23.71 -4.03
CA GLU A 103 2.38 -24.91 -3.61
C GLU A 103 0.86 -24.73 -3.73
N LEU A 104 0.40 -23.48 -3.70
CA LEU A 104 -0.99 -23.16 -4.00
C LEU A 104 -1.24 -23.47 -5.49
N ALA A 105 -2.07 -24.47 -5.76
CA ALA A 105 -2.52 -24.78 -7.10
C ALA A 105 -3.27 -23.56 -7.67
N ALA A 106 -2.94 -23.17 -8.90
CA ALA A 106 -3.77 -22.22 -9.62
C ALA A 106 -5.14 -22.88 -9.86
N ALA A 107 -6.20 -22.27 -9.33
CA ALA A 107 -7.57 -22.72 -9.53
C ALA A 107 -8.04 -22.47 -10.98
#